data_AF-A0A8C7ECU0-F1
#
_entry.id   AF-A0A8C7ECU0-F1
#
_cell.length_a   1.000
_cell.length_b   1.000
_cell.length_c   1.000
_cell.angle_alpha   90.00
_cell.angle_beta   90.00
_cell.angle_gamma   90.00
#
_symmetry.space_group_name_H-M   'P 1'
#
loop_
_entity.id
_entity.type
_entity.pdbx_description
1 polymer ?
#
loop_
_entity_poly.entity_id
_entity_poly.type
_entity_poly.pdbx_seq_one_letter_code
_entity_poly.pdbx_strand_id
1 'polypeptide(L)'
;CTSTGTLIALAEGPNAAYFQLLSLFAYGTYPDYVANKDNLPELTVTQKNKLKHLTIVSLASRMKCIPYSVLLKDLDMRNLRELEDLIIEAVYTDIIQGKLDQRNQVLEVDFCIGRDIQKKDISNIVKTLQEWCDGCEAVLLGIEQQVLRANQYKENHHRTQQQVEIEVTNIKKTLKATASSSAQEMEQQLVERECPPHAEQRQPTKKMSKVKGLVSSRH
;
A
#
# COMPACT_ATOMS: atom_id res chain seq x y z
N CYS A 1 35.38 -17.28 21.99
CA CYS A 1 36.17 -16.23 21.29
C CYS A 1 37.58 -16.68 20.86
N THR A 2 37.92 -17.97 20.92
CA THR A 2 39.26 -18.49 20.53
C THR A 2 39.33 -19.06 19.12
N SER A 3 38.20 -19.26 18.44
CA SER A 3 38.15 -19.97 17.14
C SER A 3 38.44 -19.07 15.93
N THR A 4 38.27 -17.75 16.05
CA THR A 4 38.51 -16.79 14.94
C THR A 4 39.99 -16.55 14.66
N GLY A 5 40.86 -16.62 15.67
CA GLY A 5 42.30 -16.42 15.50
C GLY A 5 42.96 -17.51 14.65
N THR A 6 42.51 -18.77 14.78
CA THR A 6 43.02 -19.91 14.01
C THR A 6 42.54 -19.87 12.55
N LEU A 7 41.32 -19.38 12.29
CA LEU A 7 40.80 -19.23 10.93
C LEU A 7 41.50 -18.12 10.15
N ILE A 8 41.87 -17.01 10.81
CA ILE A 8 42.65 -15.94 10.17
C ILE A 8 44.07 -16.43 9.84
N ALA A 9 44.68 -17.22 10.73
CA ALA A 9 45.99 -17.82 10.47
C ALA A 9 45.99 -18.81 9.28
N LEU A 10 44.85 -19.44 8.97
CA LEU A 10 44.69 -20.28 7.77
C LEU A 10 44.59 -19.46 6.48
N ALA A 11 44.18 -18.20 6.54
CA ALA A 11 44.08 -17.31 5.38
C ALA A 11 45.46 -16.90 4.83
N GLU A 12 46.46 -16.79 5.70
CA GLU A 12 47.84 -16.39 5.36
C GLU A 12 48.81 -17.59 5.23
N GLY A 13 48.30 -18.80 5.46
CA GLY A 13 49.08 -20.03 5.50
C GLY A 13 49.04 -20.86 4.21
N PRO A 14 49.66 -22.06 4.21
CA PRO A 14 49.65 -22.98 3.07
C PRO A 14 48.25 -23.50 2.69
N ASN A 15 47.26 -23.34 3.59
CA ASN A 15 45.87 -23.73 3.39
C ASN A 15 44.98 -22.56 2.94
N ALA A 16 45.55 -21.47 2.44
CA ALA A 16 44.80 -20.29 1.97
C ALA A 16 43.71 -20.66 0.94
N ALA A 17 43.97 -21.66 0.09
CA ALA A 17 42.98 -22.16 -0.88
C ALA A 17 41.72 -22.76 -0.21
N TYR A 18 41.87 -23.45 0.92
CA TYR A 18 40.73 -23.96 1.71
C TYR A 18 39.99 -22.84 2.44
N PHE A 19 40.70 -21.79 2.87
CA PHE A 19 40.06 -20.61 3.44
C PHE A 19 39.23 -19.84 2.40
N GLN A 20 39.74 -19.71 1.17
CA GLN A 20 38.98 -19.15 0.05
C GLN A 20 37.75 -20.02 -0.27
N LEU A 21 37.90 -21.34 -0.24
CA LEU A 21 36.79 -22.26 -0.42
C LEU A 21 35.73 -22.11 0.68
N LEU A 22 36.13 -21.97 1.95
CA LEU A 22 35.19 -21.70 3.04
C LEU A 22 34.44 -20.37 2.82
N SER A 23 35.17 -19.34 2.41
CA SER A 23 34.58 -18.02 2.08
C SER A 23 33.58 -18.12 0.93
N LEU A 24 33.83 -19.00 -0.04
CA LEU A 24 32.92 -19.31 -1.14
C LEU A 24 31.64 -19.99 -0.67
N PHE A 25 31.72 -20.97 0.23
CA PHE A 25 30.54 -21.62 0.81
C PHE A 25 29.74 -20.66 1.70
N ALA A 26 30.41 -19.80 2.47
CA ALA A 26 29.73 -18.80 3.29
C ALA A 26 29.02 -17.76 2.42
N TYR A 27 29.70 -17.18 1.43
CA TYR A 27 29.22 -15.97 0.74
C TYR A 27 29.11 -16.04 -0.78
N GLY A 28 29.85 -16.94 -1.43
CA GLY A 28 29.89 -17.07 -2.89
C GLY A 28 28.84 -18.03 -3.47
N THR A 29 28.95 -18.32 -4.75
CA THR A 29 28.01 -19.15 -5.51
C THR A 29 28.74 -20.19 -6.35
N TYR A 30 27.99 -21.12 -6.96
CA TYR A 30 28.55 -22.14 -7.84
C TYR A 30 29.26 -21.55 -9.08
N PRO A 31 28.76 -20.49 -9.75
CA PRO A 31 29.50 -19.80 -10.80
C PRO A 31 30.88 -19.28 -10.34
N ASP A 32 30.96 -18.76 -9.11
CA ASP A 32 32.21 -18.28 -8.53
C ASP A 32 33.22 -19.43 -8.33
N TYR A 33 32.75 -20.64 -8.02
CA TYR A 33 33.58 -21.85 -7.99
C TYR A 33 34.11 -22.20 -9.37
N VAL A 34 33.25 -22.21 -10.39
CA VAL A 34 33.63 -22.55 -11.77
C VAL A 34 34.68 -21.56 -12.31
N ALA A 35 34.51 -20.26 -12.01
CA ALA A 35 35.46 -19.22 -12.42
C ALA A 35 36.84 -19.34 -11.74
N ASN A 36 36.90 -19.89 -10.53
CA ASN A 36 38.13 -20.00 -9.74
C ASN A 36 38.61 -21.44 -9.56
N LYS A 37 38.18 -22.37 -10.42
CA LYS A 37 38.41 -23.80 -10.27
C LYS A 37 39.90 -24.17 -10.19
N ASP A 38 40.77 -23.44 -10.89
CA ASP A 38 42.22 -23.70 -10.91
C ASP A 38 42.92 -23.28 -9.61
N ASN A 39 42.34 -22.34 -8.86
CA ASN A 39 42.90 -21.81 -7.61
C ASN A 39 42.31 -22.49 -6.36
N LEU A 40 41.25 -23.27 -6.53
CA LEU A 40 40.50 -23.90 -5.44
C LEU A 40 40.71 -25.42 -5.42
N PRO A 41 40.65 -26.05 -4.23
CA PRO A 41 40.68 -27.51 -4.13
C PRO A 41 39.52 -28.15 -4.91
N GLU A 42 39.76 -29.34 -5.47
CA GLU A 42 38.69 -30.08 -6.15
C GLU A 42 37.59 -30.50 -5.17
N LEU A 43 36.34 -30.25 -5.56
CA LEU A 43 35.17 -30.64 -4.78
C LEU A 43 34.63 -31.99 -5.21
N THR A 44 34.27 -32.81 -4.22
CA THR A 44 33.46 -34.01 -4.42
C THR A 44 32.09 -33.66 -5.00
N VAL A 45 31.42 -34.63 -5.60
CA VAL A 45 30.06 -34.44 -6.17
C VAL A 45 29.09 -33.93 -5.11
N THR A 46 29.12 -34.50 -3.91
CA THR A 46 28.29 -34.07 -2.78
C THR A 46 28.54 -32.61 -2.39
N GLN A 47 29.81 -32.19 -2.31
CA GLN A 47 30.15 -30.79 -2.00
C GLN A 47 29.70 -29.83 -3.10
N LYS A 48 29.81 -30.23 -4.36
CA LYS A 48 29.28 -29.44 -5.50
C LYS A 48 27.77 -29.28 -5.41
N ASN A 49 27.03 -30.36 -5.11
CA ASN A 49 25.58 -30.29 -4.93
C ASN A 49 25.19 -29.35 -3.79
N LYS A 50 25.89 -29.41 -2.65
CA LYS A 50 25.67 -28.46 -1.55
C LYS A 50 25.90 -27.01 -1.98
N LEU A 51 26.96 -26.73 -2.74
CA LEU A 51 27.20 -25.37 -3.24
C LEU A 51 26.13 -24.92 -4.24
N LYS A 52 25.62 -25.84 -5.07
CA LYS A 52 24.48 -25.59 -5.95
C LYS A 52 23.21 -25.27 -5.14
N HIS A 53 22.89 -26.03 -4.09
CA HIS A 53 21.77 -25.72 -3.19
C HIS A 53 21.90 -24.34 -2.56
N LEU A 54 23.08 -23.98 -2.05
CA LEU A 54 23.35 -22.64 -1.51
C LEU A 54 23.22 -21.53 -2.55
N THR A 55 23.51 -21.84 -3.82
CA THR A 55 23.30 -20.91 -4.93
C THR A 55 21.80 -20.69 -5.19
N ILE A 56 20.99 -21.75 -5.12
CA ILE A 56 19.52 -21.64 -5.21
C ILE A 56 19.00 -20.78 -4.05
N VAL A 57 19.49 -20.97 -2.82
CA VAL A 57 19.12 -20.13 -1.67
C VAL A 57 19.47 -18.65 -1.90
N SER A 58 20.66 -18.37 -2.43
CA SER A 58 21.05 -17.00 -2.77
C SER A 58 20.17 -16.37 -3.85
N LEU A 59 19.73 -17.16 -4.84
CA LEU A 59 18.77 -16.70 -5.83
C LEU A 59 17.38 -16.47 -5.20
N ALA A 60 16.92 -17.38 -4.35
CA ALA A 60 15.64 -17.31 -3.65
C ALA A 60 15.53 -16.08 -2.73
N SER A 61 16.64 -15.64 -2.14
CA SER A 61 16.72 -14.42 -1.33
C SER A 61 16.45 -13.15 -2.17
N ARG A 62 16.74 -13.18 -3.48
CA ARG A 62 16.56 -12.06 -4.40
C ARG A 62 15.26 -12.12 -5.19
N MET A 63 14.80 -13.33 -5.51
CA MET A 63 13.62 -13.57 -6.34
C MET A 63 12.82 -14.75 -5.81
N LYS A 64 11.52 -14.52 -5.56
CA LYS A 64 10.60 -15.56 -5.09
C LYS A 64 10.17 -16.52 -6.19
N CYS A 65 10.23 -16.10 -7.44
CA CYS A 65 9.93 -16.92 -8.62
C CYS A 65 11.20 -17.00 -9.48
N ILE A 66 11.90 -18.13 -9.42
CA ILE A 66 13.18 -18.33 -10.10
C ILE A 66 12.95 -19.07 -11.42
N PRO A 67 13.24 -18.47 -12.59
CA PRO A 67 13.12 -19.15 -13.86
C PRO A 67 14.13 -20.30 -13.98
N TYR A 68 13.72 -21.40 -14.60
CA TYR A 68 14.60 -22.56 -14.83
C TYR A 68 15.81 -22.20 -15.69
N SER A 69 15.68 -21.26 -16.62
CA SER A 69 16.80 -20.77 -17.42
C SER A 69 17.93 -20.15 -16.58
N VAL A 70 17.57 -19.45 -15.50
CA VAL A 70 18.54 -18.88 -14.56
C VAL A 70 19.19 -19.99 -13.75
N LEU A 71 18.40 -20.95 -13.26
CA LEU A 71 18.92 -22.10 -12.50
C LEU A 71 19.85 -22.98 -13.34
N LEU A 72 19.48 -23.29 -14.58
CA LEU A 72 20.32 -24.08 -15.50
C LEU A 72 21.66 -23.38 -15.77
N LYS A 73 21.63 -22.06 -15.96
CA LYS A 73 22.83 -21.25 -16.20
C LYS A 73 23.73 -21.18 -14.95
N ASP A 74 23.18 -20.77 -13.81
CA ASP A 74 23.96 -20.50 -12.60
C ASP A 74 24.43 -21.79 -11.91
N LEU A 75 23.73 -22.92 -12.12
CA LEU A 75 24.14 -24.22 -11.58
C LEU A 75 24.96 -25.05 -12.57
N ASP A 76 25.25 -24.51 -13.76
CA ASP A 76 25.89 -25.20 -14.89
C ASP A 76 25.27 -26.58 -15.15
N MET A 77 23.95 -26.60 -15.40
CA MET A 77 23.19 -27.81 -15.67
C MET A 77 22.57 -27.77 -17.06
N ARG A 78 22.69 -28.89 -17.78
CA ARG A 78 22.19 -29.04 -19.15
C ARG A 78 20.88 -29.80 -19.23
N ASN A 79 20.58 -30.57 -18.20
CA ASN A 79 19.44 -31.47 -18.15
C ASN A 79 18.40 -30.94 -17.16
N LEU A 80 17.15 -30.82 -17.63
CA LEU A 80 16.04 -30.39 -16.80
C LEU A 80 15.77 -31.40 -15.67
N ARG A 81 15.94 -32.70 -15.93
CA ARG A 81 15.68 -33.73 -14.92
C ARG A 81 16.62 -33.61 -13.73
N GLU A 82 17.91 -33.41 -13.99
CA GLU A 82 18.93 -33.22 -12.95
C GLU A 82 18.66 -31.95 -12.13
N LEU A 83 18.13 -30.89 -12.78
CA LEU A 83 17.70 -29.69 -12.08
C LEU A 83 16.55 -29.98 -11.11
N GLU A 84 15.51 -30.64 -11.58
CA GLU A 84 14.35 -30.99 -10.75
C GLU A 84 14.76 -31.90 -9.59
N ASP A 85 15.58 -32.93 -9.83
CA ASP A 85 16.07 -33.84 -8.80
C ASP A 85 16.89 -33.10 -7.72
N LEU A 86 17.74 -32.12 -8.12
CA LEU A 86 18.50 -31.30 -7.18
C LEU A 86 17.60 -30.36 -6.35
N ILE A 87 16.58 -29.75 -6.97
CA ILE A 87 15.61 -28.92 -6.26
C ILE A 87 14.82 -29.76 -5.28
N ILE A 88 14.37 -30.95 -5.71
CA ILE A 88 13.66 -31.91 -4.88
C ILE A 88 14.53 -32.28 -3.66
N GLU A 89 15.82 -32.58 -3.84
CA GLU A 89 16.76 -32.81 -2.74
C GLU A 89 16.83 -31.63 -1.76
N ALA A 90 16.85 -30.39 -2.26
CA ALA A 90 16.87 -29.19 -1.43
C ALA A 90 15.59 -29.01 -0.61
N VAL A 91 14.44 -29.41 -1.17
CA VAL A 91 13.15 -29.41 -0.48
C VAL A 91 13.10 -30.52 0.57
N TYR A 92 13.56 -31.72 0.24
CA TYR A 92 13.62 -32.85 1.17
C TYR A 92 14.55 -32.61 2.37
N THR A 93 15.54 -31.74 2.21
CA THR A 93 16.50 -31.36 3.27
C THR A 93 16.10 -30.08 4.01
N ASP A 94 14.88 -29.57 3.76
CA ASP A 94 14.33 -28.34 4.35
C ASP A 94 15.18 -27.08 4.12
N ILE A 95 16.06 -27.09 3.12
CA ILE A 95 16.85 -25.91 2.73
C ILE A 95 15.92 -24.88 2.09
N ILE A 96 14.95 -25.35 1.30
CA ILE A 96 13.99 -24.54 0.55
C ILE A 96 12.59 -25.12 0.74
N GLN A 97 11.60 -24.25 0.91
CA GLN A 97 10.19 -24.59 0.85
C GLN A 97 9.57 -23.85 -0.33
N GLY A 98 8.88 -24.58 -1.19
CA GLY A 98 8.35 -24.03 -2.43
C GLY A 98 7.75 -25.10 -3.33
N LYS A 99 7.39 -24.68 -4.54
CA LYS A 99 6.74 -25.53 -5.55
C LYS A 99 7.41 -25.38 -6.90
N LEU A 100 7.49 -26.49 -7.62
CA LEU A 100 7.96 -26.52 -9.00
C LEU A 100 6.75 -26.29 -9.93
N ASP A 101 6.79 -25.21 -10.71
CA ASP A 101 5.85 -24.98 -11.80
C ASP A 101 6.50 -25.36 -13.13
N GLN A 102 6.28 -26.60 -13.54
CA GLN A 102 6.83 -27.13 -14.78
C GLN A 102 6.18 -26.51 -16.03
N ARG A 103 4.95 -25.97 -15.93
CA ARG A 103 4.27 -25.33 -17.07
C ARG A 103 4.91 -23.98 -17.39
N ASN A 104 5.15 -23.18 -16.36
CA ASN A 104 5.77 -21.86 -16.51
C ASN A 104 7.30 -21.90 -16.44
N GLN A 105 7.90 -23.07 -16.15
CA GLN A 105 9.34 -23.28 -16.04
C GLN A 105 9.96 -22.40 -14.93
N VAL A 106 9.31 -22.39 -13.77
CA VAL A 106 9.66 -21.55 -12.62
C VAL A 106 9.68 -22.38 -11.35
N LEU A 107 10.62 -22.08 -10.46
CA LEU A 107 10.61 -22.50 -9.06
C LEU A 107 10.03 -21.37 -8.23
N GLU A 108 8.86 -21.62 -7.62
CA GLU A 108 8.25 -20.71 -6.65
C GLU A 108 8.80 -21.06 -5.26
N VAL A 109 9.43 -20.09 -4.60
CA VAL A 109 10.05 -20.26 -3.29
C VAL A 109 9.29 -19.44 -2.26
N ASP A 110 8.64 -20.13 -1.33
CA ASP A 110 7.96 -19.50 -0.20
C ASP A 110 8.98 -19.07 0.85
N PHE A 111 9.82 -20.02 1.27
CA PHE A 111 10.82 -19.86 2.31
C PHE A 111 12.14 -20.54 1.94
N CYS A 112 13.25 -20.01 2.44
CA CYS A 112 14.55 -20.65 2.35
C CYS A 112 15.35 -20.35 3.61
N ILE A 113 16.30 -21.21 3.93
CA ILE A 113 17.20 -20.97 5.05
C ILE A 113 18.06 -19.71 4.81
N GLY A 114 18.45 -19.05 5.89
CA GLY A 114 19.41 -17.96 5.84
C GLY A 114 20.84 -18.49 5.62
N ARG A 115 21.58 -17.85 4.72
CA ARG A 115 23.04 -18.04 4.56
C ARG A 115 23.82 -17.12 5.48
N ASP A 116 25.13 -17.34 5.59
CA ASP A 116 26.05 -16.44 6.28
C ASP A 116 25.99 -15.01 5.73
N ILE A 117 26.00 -14.04 6.64
CA ILE A 117 25.88 -12.60 6.33
C ILE A 117 27.23 -11.94 6.56
N GLN A 118 27.71 -11.16 5.57
CA GLN A 118 28.91 -10.35 5.78
C GLN A 118 28.56 -9.11 6.60
N LYS A 119 29.52 -8.66 7.42
CA LYS A 119 29.34 -7.44 8.23
C LYS A 119 28.95 -6.21 7.41
N LYS A 120 29.41 -6.12 6.15
CA LYS A 120 29.08 -5.03 5.22
C LYS A 120 27.60 -5.02 4.81
N ASP A 121 26.94 -6.18 4.82
CA ASP A 121 25.55 -6.33 4.36
C ASP A 121 24.54 -6.04 5.48
N ILE A 122 24.99 -5.94 6.74
CA ILE A 122 24.13 -5.60 7.88
C ILE A 122 23.44 -4.26 7.66
N SER A 123 24.14 -3.26 7.15
CA SER A 123 23.55 -1.94 6.84
C SER A 123 22.44 -2.04 5.80
N ASN A 124 22.57 -2.92 4.80
CA ASN A 124 21.56 -3.15 3.79
C ASN A 124 20.31 -3.82 4.38
N ILE A 125 20.49 -4.76 5.31
CA ILE A 125 19.38 -5.41 6.02
C ILE A 125 18.61 -4.39 6.85
N VAL A 126 19.31 -3.56 7.64
CA VAL A 126 18.67 -2.48 8.42
C VAL A 126 17.90 -1.53 7.53
N LYS A 127 18.48 -1.12 6.40
CA LYS A 127 17.81 -0.26 5.43
C LYS A 127 16.53 -0.90 4.87
N THR A 128 16.59 -2.16 4.47
CA THR A 128 15.44 -2.89 3.92
C THR A 128 14.31 -3.02 4.94
N LEU A 129 14.65 -3.30 6.21
CA LEU A 129 13.67 -3.35 7.29
C LEU A 129 13.05 -1.97 7.56
N GLN A 130 13.84 -0.90 7.52
CA GLN A 130 13.33 0.45 7.68
C GLN A 130 12.38 0.83 6.53
N GLU A 131 12.76 0.57 5.28
CA GLU A 131 11.91 0.80 4.11
C GLU A 131 10.57 0.04 4.22
N TRP A 132 10.59 -1.18 4.78
CA TRP A 132 9.37 -1.94 5.05
C TRP A 132 8.51 -1.33 6.15
N CYS A 133 9.10 -0.90 7.26
CA CYS A 133 8.42 -0.18 8.34
C CYS A 133 7.75 1.11 7.83
N ASP A 134 8.50 1.94 7.11
CA ASP A 134 8.01 3.19 6.54
C ASP A 134 6.85 2.95 5.57
N GLY A 135 6.94 1.88 4.76
CA GLY A 135 5.85 1.45 3.89
C GLY A 135 4.59 1.06 4.65
N CYS A 136 4.73 0.35 5.77
CA CYS A 136 3.59 -0.02 6.62
C CYS A 136 2.96 1.21 7.28
N GLU A 137 3.78 2.12 7.79
CA GLU A 137 3.32 3.38 8.39
C GLU A 137 2.58 4.25 7.38
N ALA A 138 3.11 4.38 6.16
CA ALA A 138 2.45 5.14 5.09
C ALA A 138 1.06 4.57 4.73
N VAL A 139 0.93 3.23 4.67
CA VAL A 139 -0.37 2.58 4.41
C VAL A 139 -1.33 2.80 5.57
N LEU A 140 -0.87 2.65 6.83
CA LEU A 140 -1.70 2.89 8.01
C LEU A 140 -2.20 4.33 8.08
N LEU A 141 -1.31 5.31 7.91
CA LEU A 141 -1.66 6.73 7.84
C LEU A 141 -2.63 7.02 6.69
N GLY A 142 -2.43 6.37 5.54
CA GLY A 142 -3.34 6.45 4.40
C GLY A 142 -4.76 5.99 4.78
N ILE A 143 -4.88 4.86 5.48
CA ILE A 143 -6.18 4.34 5.95
C ILE A 143 -6.81 5.30 6.97
N GLU A 144 -6.04 5.78 7.95
CA GLU A 144 -6.53 6.73 8.96
C GLU A 144 -7.09 8.01 8.31
N GLN A 145 -6.39 8.55 7.31
CA GLN A 145 -6.86 9.72 6.56
C GLN A 145 -8.15 9.42 5.78
N GLN A 146 -8.29 8.23 5.19
CA GLN A 146 -9.53 7.86 4.50
C GLN A 146 -10.71 7.73 5.47
N VAL A 147 -10.47 7.18 6.67
CA VAL A 147 -11.49 7.12 7.73
C VAL A 147 -11.91 8.52 8.16
N LEU A 148 -10.96 9.44 8.39
CA LEU A 148 -11.26 10.83 8.74
C LEU A 148 -12.08 11.53 7.65
N ARG A 149 -11.69 11.37 6.38
CA ARG A 149 -12.45 11.93 5.25
C ARG A 149 -13.86 11.37 5.21
N ALA A 150 -14.03 10.06 5.33
CA ALA A 150 -15.35 9.43 5.33
C ALA A 150 -16.24 9.95 6.46
N ASN A 151 -15.69 10.12 7.66
CA ASN A 151 -16.41 10.68 8.81
C ASN A 151 -16.80 12.15 8.57
N GLN A 152 -15.91 12.97 8.01
CA GLN A 152 -16.21 14.36 7.65
C GLN A 152 -17.30 14.45 6.59
N TYR A 153 -17.25 13.60 5.55
CA TYR A 153 -18.30 13.54 4.53
C TYR A 153 -19.64 13.15 5.15
N LYS A 154 -19.67 12.17 6.04
CA LYS A 154 -20.88 11.76 6.76
C LYS A 154 -21.46 12.90 7.59
N GLU A 155 -20.62 13.60 8.36
CA GLU A 155 -21.06 14.73 9.20
C GLU A 155 -21.58 15.90 8.36
N ASN A 156 -20.87 16.27 7.30
CA ASN A 156 -21.30 17.33 6.38
C ASN A 156 -22.63 16.97 5.71
N HIS A 157 -22.76 15.73 5.23
CA HIS A 157 -23.99 15.25 4.62
C HIS A 157 -25.15 15.29 5.61
N HIS A 158 -24.94 14.83 6.84
CA HIS A 158 -25.95 14.87 7.89
C HIS A 158 -26.37 16.31 8.22
N ARG A 159 -25.41 17.24 8.35
CA ARG A 159 -25.69 18.67 8.58
C ARG A 159 -26.48 19.28 7.43
N THR A 160 -26.12 19.01 6.18
CA THR A 160 -26.86 19.50 5.01
C THR A 160 -28.28 18.92 4.98
N GLN A 161 -28.45 17.63 5.29
CA GLN A 161 -29.76 16.99 5.36
C GLN A 161 -30.66 17.64 6.41
N GLN A 162 -30.13 17.89 7.62
CA GLN A 162 -30.87 18.57 8.68
C GLN A 162 -31.29 19.99 8.28
N GLN A 163 -30.40 20.76 7.65
CA GLN A 163 -30.72 22.11 7.14
C GLN A 163 -31.87 22.05 6.12
N VAL A 164 -31.82 21.12 5.17
CA VAL A 164 -32.89 20.92 4.18
C VAL A 164 -34.21 20.55 4.87
N GLU A 165 -34.20 19.67 5.88
CA GLU A 165 -35.40 19.30 6.63
C GLU A 165 -36.01 20.46 7.42
N ILE A 166 -35.17 21.32 8.02
CA ILE A 166 -35.60 22.54 8.72
C ILE A 166 -36.23 23.53 7.73
N GLU A 167 -35.58 23.80 6.60
CA GLU A 167 -36.10 24.69 5.55
C GLU A 167 -37.44 24.19 5.00
N VAL A 168 -37.57 22.89 4.72
CA VAL A 168 -38.85 22.28 4.29
C VAL A 168 -39.94 22.48 5.34
N THR A 169 -39.60 22.34 6.63
CA THR A 169 -40.54 22.54 7.73
C THR A 169 -40.97 24.00 7.85
N ASN A 170 -40.03 24.93 7.71
CA ASN A 170 -40.31 26.37 7.75
C ASN A 170 -41.19 26.80 6.57
N ILE A 171 -40.88 26.36 5.34
CA ILE A 171 -41.70 26.62 4.16
C ILE A 171 -43.12 26.07 4.35
N LYS A 172 -43.28 24.84 4.85
CA LYS A 172 -44.60 24.26 5.14
C LYS A 172 -45.39 25.11 6.16
N LYS A 173 -44.74 25.61 7.21
CA LYS A 173 -45.38 26.48 8.21
C LYS A 173 -45.81 27.82 7.60
N THR A 174 -44.94 28.46 6.83
CA THR A 174 -45.24 29.74 6.15
C THR A 174 -46.41 29.58 5.19
N LEU A 175 -46.40 28.54 4.34
CA LEU A 175 -47.51 28.26 3.42
C LEU A 175 -48.84 28.05 4.16
N LYS A 176 -48.84 27.33 5.28
CA LYS A 176 -50.06 27.14 6.10
C LYS A 176 -50.54 28.45 6.73
N ALA A 177 -49.63 29.29 7.23
CA ALA A 177 -49.96 30.59 7.81
C ALA A 177 -50.54 31.55 6.76
N THR A 178 -49.93 31.63 5.57
CA THR A 178 -50.44 32.45 4.46
C THR A 178 -51.82 31.97 3.98
N ALA A 179 -52.04 30.65 3.87
CA ALA A 179 -53.34 30.08 3.52
C ALA A 179 -54.42 30.38 4.58
N SER A 180 -54.06 30.40 5.86
CA SER A 180 -54.98 30.74 6.96
C SER A 180 -55.31 32.24 6.98
N SER A 181 -54.32 33.10 6.73
CA SER A 181 -54.50 34.56 6.63
C SER A 181 -55.38 34.95 5.44
N SER A 182 -55.18 34.30 4.29
CA SER A 182 -55.99 34.57 3.09
C SER A 182 -57.41 34.02 3.21
N ALA A 183 -57.62 32.93 3.95
CA ALA A 183 -58.96 32.47 4.32
C ALA A 183 -59.68 33.46 5.25
N GLN A 184 -58.98 34.02 6.25
CA GLN A 184 -59.54 35.04 7.14
C GLN A 184 -59.82 36.37 6.42
N GLU A 185 -58.96 36.82 5.52
CA GLU A 185 -59.20 38.02 4.70
C GLU A 185 -60.41 37.86 3.76
N MET A 186 -60.59 36.67 3.18
CA MET A 186 -61.74 36.38 2.32
C MET A 186 -63.05 36.33 3.11
N GLU A 187 -63.02 35.79 4.33
CA GLU A 187 -64.18 35.77 5.23
C GLU A 187 -64.51 37.17 5.77
N GLN A 188 -63.52 38.03 6.01
CA GLN A 188 -63.71 39.42 6.43
C GLN A 188 -64.27 40.30 5.28
N GLN A 189 -63.87 40.06 4.03
CA GLN A 189 -64.46 40.70 2.84
C GLN A 189 -65.90 40.24 2.53
N LEU A 190 -66.27 39.02 2.92
CA LEU A 190 -67.64 38.51 2.81
C LEU A 190 -68.56 39.19 3.84
N VAL A 191 -68.06 39.48 5.05
CA VAL A 191 -68.81 40.17 6.12
C VAL A 191 -68.95 41.68 5.85
N GLU A 192 -67.97 42.35 5.22
CA GLU A 192 -68.08 43.77 4.85
C GLU A 192 -69.07 44.06 3.70
N ARG A 193 -69.48 43.05 2.92
CA ARG A 193 -70.43 43.21 1.80
C ARG A 193 -71.91 43.19 2.18
N GLU A 194 -72.26 42.94 3.45
CA GLU A 194 -73.67 42.85 3.91
C GLU A 194 -74.22 44.14 4.57
N CYS A 195 -73.50 45.26 4.59
CA CYS A 195 -74.01 46.53 5.15
C CYS A 195 -74.48 47.53 4.04
N PRO A 196 -75.68 48.14 4.15
CA PRO A 196 -76.23 49.03 3.11
C PRO A 196 -75.60 50.44 3.14
N PRO A 197 -75.66 51.21 2.03
CA PRO A 197 -74.90 52.44 1.89
C PRO A 197 -75.55 53.62 2.64
N HIS A 198 -74.73 54.37 3.39
CA HIS A 198 -75.07 55.71 3.86
C HIS A 198 -74.11 56.76 3.28
N ALA A 199 -74.67 57.96 3.09
CA ALA A 199 -74.25 59.02 2.19
C ALA A 199 -72.95 59.79 2.52
N GLU A 200 -72.42 60.39 1.44
CA GLU A 200 -71.55 61.58 1.30
C GLU A 200 -70.85 62.20 2.53
N GLN A 201 -69.52 62.42 2.43
CA GLN A 201 -68.95 63.78 2.45
C GLN A 201 -67.44 63.88 2.09
N ARG A 202 -67.20 64.71 1.07
CA ARG A 202 -66.07 65.61 0.74
C ARG A 202 -64.61 65.35 1.22
N GLN A 203 -63.73 65.39 0.21
CA GLN A 203 -62.29 65.74 0.17
C GLN A 203 -61.90 67.03 0.97
N PRO A 204 -60.62 67.21 1.42
CA PRO A 204 -59.56 67.69 0.51
C PRO A 204 -58.12 67.16 0.72
N THR A 205 -57.40 67.27 -0.39
CA THR A 205 -55.97 67.08 -0.70
C THR A 205 -54.95 67.61 0.31
N LYS A 206 -53.75 67.01 0.37
CA LYS A 206 -52.46 67.72 0.48
C LYS A 206 -51.29 66.93 -0.14
N LYS A 207 -50.41 67.69 -0.79
CA LYS A 207 -49.30 67.35 -1.68
C LYS A 207 -48.01 66.91 -0.95
N MET A 208 -47.01 66.54 -1.77
CA MET A 208 -45.53 66.54 -1.59
C MET A 208 -44.95 65.13 -1.40
N SER A 209 -43.80 64.73 -1.95
CA SER A 209 -42.83 65.37 -2.83
C SER A 209 -41.93 64.28 -3.43
N LYS A 210 -41.34 64.61 -4.57
CA LYS A 210 -40.35 63.86 -5.36
C LYS A 210 -39.03 63.65 -4.60
N VAL A 211 -38.28 62.58 -4.92
CA VAL A 211 -36.78 62.48 -5.10
C VAL A 211 -36.37 61.00 -4.92
N LYS A 212 -36.00 60.28 -6.00
CA LYS A 212 -34.66 60.11 -6.64
C LYS A 212 -33.78 59.09 -5.88
N GLY A 213 -33.45 57.99 -6.57
CA GLY A 213 -32.77 56.82 -6.01
C GLY A 213 -31.25 56.91 -5.91
N LEU A 214 -30.63 55.78 -5.58
CA LEU A 214 -29.22 55.48 -5.85
C LEU A 214 -28.93 53.98 -5.65
N VAL A 215 -28.22 53.43 -6.64
CA VAL A 215 -27.51 52.15 -6.66
C VAL A 215 -26.24 52.24 -5.80
N SER A 216 -25.82 51.17 -5.11
CA SER A 216 -24.40 50.71 -5.08
C SER A 216 -24.16 49.41 -4.30
N SER A 217 -23.78 48.38 -5.05
CA SER A 217 -22.67 47.40 -4.90
C SER A 217 -21.82 47.32 -3.60
N ARG A 218 -21.47 46.07 -3.23
CA ARG A 218 -20.12 45.55 -2.86
C ARG A 218 -20.24 44.02 -2.66
N HIS A 219 -19.57 43.16 -3.43
CA HIS A 219 -18.15 42.77 -3.39
C HIS A 219 -17.65 42.45 -1.98
#